data_AF-A0A6V7SXI6-F1
#
_entry.id   AF-A0A6V7SXI6-F1
#
_cell.length_a   1.000
_cell.length_b   1.000
_cell.length_c   1.000
_cell.angle_alpha   90.00
_cell.angle_beta   90.00
_cell.angle_gamma   90.00
#
_symmetry.space_group_name_H-M   'P 1'
#
loop_
_entity.id
_entity.type
_entity.pdbx_description
1 polymer ?
#
loop_
_entity_poly.entity_id
_entity_poly.type
_entity_poly.pdbx_seq_one_letter_code
_entity_poly.pdbx_strand_id
1 'polypeptide(L)' 'MTRGNQRDVDRIRSSKRNEKAKPNSTVKDASKNLNVICKLCRHTFMCTVNQSILKEHHEKKHSKHAYEDCF' A
#
# COMPACT_ATOMS: atom_id res chain seq x y z
N MET A 1 15.87 24.48 -40.52
CA MET A 1 16.06 24.32 -39.06
C MET A 1 14.78 23.74 -38.47
N THR A 2 14.63 22.41 -38.39
CA THR A 2 13.30 21.80 -38.07
C THR A 2 13.39 20.58 -37.13
N ARG A 3 14.56 20.34 -36.51
CA ARG A 3 14.79 19.20 -35.60
C ARG A 3 14.59 19.51 -34.12
N GLY A 4 14.54 20.79 -33.73
CA GLY A 4 14.28 21.21 -32.35
C GLY A 4 12.84 20.97 -31.95
N ASN A 5 11.90 21.46 -32.77
CA ASN A 5 10.46 21.37 -32.50
C ASN A 5 9.95 19.91 -32.40
N GLN A 6 10.55 18.98 -33.14
CA GLN A 6 10.19 17.55 -33.06
C GLN A 6 10.56 16.95 -31.69
N ARG A 7 11.72 17.30 -31.13
CA ARG A 7 12.14 16.81 -29.79
C ARG A 7 11.21 17.31 -28.69
N ASP A 8 10.75 18.55 -28.78
CA ASP A 8 9.79 19.09 -27.81
C ASP A 8 8.41 18.43 -27.94
N VAL A 9 7.94 18.20 -29.17
CA VAL A 9 6.70 17.45 -29.43
C VAL A 9 6.76 16.01 -28.90
N ASP A 10 7.89 15.32 -29.09
CA ASP A 10 8.06 13.95 -28.59
C ASP A 10 8.17 13.90 -27.05
N ARG A 11 8.83 14.88 -26.43
CA ARG A 11 8.88 15.02 -24.97
C ARG A 11 7.50 15.29 -24.37
N ILE A 12 6.70 16.15 -25.02
CA ILE A 12 5.31 16.42 -24.64
C ILE A 12 4.43 15.18 -24.83
N ARG A 13 4.59 14.45 -25.93
CA ARG A 13 3.84 13.21 -26.22
C ARG A 13 4.20 12.08 -25.24
N SER A 14 5.46 11.98 -24.82
CA SER A 14 5.91 11.03 -23.79
C SER A 14 5.30 11.36 -22.43
N SER A 15 5.34 12.64 -22.03
CA SER A 15 4.76 13.09 -20.76
C SER A 15 3.25 12.86 -20.71
N LYS A 16 2.52 13.15 -21.80
CA LYS A 16 1.08 12.89 -21.91
C LYS A 16 0.71 11.40 -21.86
N ARG A 17 1.59 10.51 -22.32
CA ARG A 17 1.39 9.05 -22.20
C ARG A 17 1.58 8.58 -20.76
N ASN A 18 2.54 9.16 -20.03
CA ASN A 18 2.76 8.88 -18.61
C ASN A 18 1.62 9.40 -17.73
N GLU A 19 1.07 10.58 -18.01
CA GLU A 19 -0.08 11.12 -17.26
C GLU A 19 -1.40 10.35 -17.49
N LYS A 20 -1.56 9.75 -18.70
CA LYS A 20 -2.71 8.89 -19.01
C LYS A 20 -2.57 7.48 -18.45
N ALA A 21 -1.36 7.05 -18.10
CA ALA A 21 -1.11 5.87 -17.29
C ALA A 21 -1.38 6.20 -15.81
N LYS A 22 -2.58 6.73 -15.49
CA LYS A 22 -3.10 6.60 -14.13
C LYS A 22 -3.12 5.10 -13.86
N PRO A 23 -2.40 4.60 -12.84
CA PRO A 23 -2.44 3.19 -12.54
C PRO A 23 -3.87 2.88 -12.12
N ASN A 24 -4.60 2.14 -12.98
CA ASN A 24 -5.88 1.51 -12.66
C ASN A 24 -5.62 0.32 -11.71
N SER A 25 -4.76 0.53 -10.72
CA SER A 25 -4.27 -0.51 -9.85
C SER A 25 -5.22 -0.60 -8.66
N THR A 26 -6.04 -1.65 -8.70
CA THR A 26 -6.73 -2.27 -7.55
C THR A 26 -5.86 -2.37 -6.29
N VAL A 27 -4.53 -2.30 -6.44
CA VAL A 27 -3.52 -2.22 -5.39
C VAL A 27 -3.68 -1.01 -4.46
N LYS A 28 -4.10 0.17 -4.96
CA LYS A 28 -4.34 1.34 -4.08
C LYS A 28 -5.53 1.14 -3.14
N ASP A 29 -6.53 0.36 -3.56
CA ASP A 29 -7.65 0.01 -2.69
C ASP A 29 -7.27 -1.09 -1.69
N ALA A 30 -6.38 -2.00 -2.05
CA ALA A 30 -5.81 -2.97 -1.11
C ALA A 30 -5.09 -2.29 0.07
N SER A 31 -4.42 -1.15 -0.16
CA SER A 31 -3.80 -0.36 0.92
C SER A 31 -4.81 0.25 1.89
N LYS A 32 -6.05 0.52 1.44
CA LYS A 32 -7.14 1.03 2.29
C LYS A 32 -7.80 -0.08 3.12
N ASN A 33 -7.58 -1.34 2.76
CA ASN A 33 -8.11 -2.51 3.46
C ASN A 33 -7.18 -2.97 4.60
N LEU A 34 -6.14 -2.22 4.94
CA LEU A 34 -5.19 -2.51 6.02
C LEU A 34 -5.48 -1.62 7.26
N ASN A 35 -6.63 -1.81 7.93
CA ASN A 35 -7.00 -0.96 9.09
C ASN A 35 -6.62 -1.55 10.46
N VAL A 36 -6.23 -2.81 10.56
CA VAL A 36 -5.88 -3.43 11.85
C VAL A 36 -4.37 -3.32 12.06
N ILE A 37 -3.93 -2.56 13.05
CA ILE A 37 -2.52 -2.29 13.30
C ILE A 37 -2.17 -2.72 14.72
N CYS A 38 -1.19 -3.60 14.92
CA CYS A 38 -0.74 -3.88 16.28
C CYS A 38 0.03 -2.68 16.83
N LYS A 39 -0.35 -2.18 18.01
CA LYS A 39 0.20 -1.01 18.70
C LYS A 39 1.67 -1.22 19.12
N LEU A 40 2.07 -2.46 19.37
CA LEU A 40 3.41 -2.81 19.84
C LEU A 40 4.45 -2.86 18.71
N CYS A 41 4.14 -3.58 17.62
CA CYS A 41 5.08 -3.78 16.51
C CYS A 41 4.75 -2.99 15.25
N ARG A 42 3.62 -2.26 15.23
CA ARG A 42 3.09 -1.51 14.08
C ARG A 42 2.90 -2.34 12.82
N HIS A 43 2.76 -3.66 12.97
CA HIS A 43 2.46 -4.53 11.84
C HIS A 43 1.00 -4.31 11.41
N THR A 44 0.81 -4.08 10.11
CA THR A 44 -0.49 -3.82 9.50
C THR A 44 -1.10 -5.11 9.00
N PHE A 45 -2.35 -5.36 9.36
CA PHE A 45 -3.16 -6.49 8.94
C PHE A 45 -4.37 -6.01 8.14
N MET A 46 -4.88 -6.91 7.29
CA MET A 46 -6.10 -6.67 6.53
C MET A 46 -7.31 -6.61 7.47
N CYS A 47 -8.30 -5.77 7.18
CA CYS A 47 -9.54 -5.63 7.94
C CYS A 47 -10.33 -6.94 8.04
N THR A 48 -10.19 -7.80 7.04
CA THR A 48 -10.90 -9.09 6.94
C THR A 48 -10.13 -10.24 7.58
N VAL A 49 -9.07 -9.96 8.35
CA VAL A 49 -8.26 -10.99 8.98
C VAL A 49 -9.04 -11.68 10.10
N ASN A 50 -8.95 -13.00 10.18
CA ASN A 50 -9.60 -13.78 11.23
C ASN A 50 -8.92 -13.56 12.59
N GLN A 51 -9.70 -13.60 13.66
CA GLN A 51 -9.20 -13.45 15.04
C GLN A 51 -8.14 -14.50 15.41
N SER A 52 -8.21 -15.70 14.82
CA SER A 52 -7.20 -16.76 15.01
C SER A 52 -5.79 -16.32 14.60
N ILE A 53 -5.67 -15.61 13.48
CA ILE A 53 -4.38 -15.12 12.97
C ILE A 53 -3.83 -14.01 13.87
N LEU A 54 -4.70 -13.14 14.38
CA LEU A 54 -4.31 -12.08 15.32
C LEU A 54 -3.84 -12.67 16.66
N LYS A 55 -4.50 -13.73 17.15
CA LYS A 55 -4.07 -14.46 18.35
C LYS A 55 -2.72 -15.13 18.13
N GLU A 56 -2.51 -15.77 16.97
CA GLU A 56 -1.22 -16.39 16.64
C GLU A 56 -0.09 -15.34 16.55
N HIS A 57 -0.38 -14.13 16.05
CA HIS A 57 0.56 -13.03 16.07
C HIS A 57 0.92 -12.61 17.51
N HIS A 58 -0.10 -12.45 18.36
CA HIS A 58 0.08 -12.11 19.77
C HIS A 58 0.90 -13.18 20.51
N GLU A 59 0.57 -14.46 20.37
CA GLU A 59 1.27 -15.57 21.04
C GLU A 59 2.73 -15.69 20.59
N LYS A 60 3.03 -15.47 19.31
CA LYS A 60 4.41 -15.59 18.79
C LYS A 60 5.29 -14.38 19.10
N LYS A 61 4.72 -13.17 19.13
CA LYS A 61 5.49 -11.91 19.23
C LYS A 61 5.32 -11.17 20.55
N HIS A 62 4.15 -11.25 21.16
CA HIS A 62 3.71 -10.41 22.28
C HIS A 62 3.08 -11.22 23.41
N SER A 63 3.50 -12.47 23.62
CA SER A 63 2.97 -13.39 24.66
C SER A 63 3.02 -12.86 26.09
N LYS A 64 3.81 -11.81 26.34
CA LYS A 64 3.93 -11.16 27.66
C LYS A 64 2.91 -10.04 27.89
N HIS A 65 2.29 -9.52 26.83
CA HIS A 65 1.31 -8.43 26.91
C HIS A 65 -0.11 -8.97 26.81
N ALA A 66 -1.13 -8.20 27.19
CA ALA A 66 -2.50 -8.61 26.92
C ALA A 66 -2.79 -8.50 25.41
N TYR A 67 -3.75 -9.30 24.92
CA TYR A 67 -4.20 -9.20 23.53
C TYR A 67 -4.76 -7.79 23.22
N GLU A 68 -5.43 -7.19 24.21
CA GLU A 68 -5.98 -5.82 24.22
C GLU A 68 -4.90 -4.74 24.09
N ASP A 69 -3.66 -5.04 24.51
CA ASP A 69 -2.53 -4.11 24.42
C ASP A 69 -1.84 -4.18 23.05
N CYS A 70 -1.96 -5.31 22.33
CA CYS A 70 -1.41 -5.43 20.98
C CYS A 70 -2.37 -4.89 19.93
N PHE A 71 -3.64 -5.31 19.89
CA PHE A 71 -4.58 -4.85 18.87
C PHE A 71 -5.49 -3.72 19.35
#